data_AF-A0A7C1F228-F1
#
_entry.id   AF-A0A7C1F228-F1
#
_cell.length_a   1.000
_cell.length_b   1.000
_cell.length_c   1.000
_cell.angle_alpha   90.00
_cell.angle_beta   90.00
_cell.angle_gamma   90.00
#
_symmetry.space_group_name_H-M   'P 1'
#
loop_
_entity.id
_entity.type
_entity.pdbx_description
1 polymer ?
#
loop_
_entity_poly.entity_id
_entity_poly.type
_entity_poly.pdbx_seq_one_letter_code
_entity_poly.pdbx_strand_id
1 'polypeptide(L)'
;MIDEMQMTALETLEATRSNDADRFETAASEIVGLPEWALGMIRQLKDEANARTRELESARAALAAVESERAADRAQIDAAVGEIAALKPQAERAIVLETYIRDAVVARVDALPDVIRPLVPVYDDPLRTLDWLERSAAVLLKPIPPQMDAGARGHSKAARISEGEREIARKLGVSAEQYRAAKR
;
A
#
# COMPACT_ATOMS: atom_id res chain seq x y z
N MET A 1 -64.19 21.04 3.61
CA MET A 1 -64.06 19.63 4.03
C MET A 1 -62.72 19.30 4.69
N ILE A 2 -61.56 19.80 4.22
CA ILE A 2 -60.27 19.54 4.89
C ILE A 2 -60.09 20.38 6.17
N ASP A 3 -60.57 21.62 6.19
CA ASP A 3 -60.50 22.51 7.37
C ASP A 3 -61.34 22.02 8.58
N GLU A 4 -62.54 21.48 8.36
CA GLU A 4 -63.40 20.98 9.44
C GLU A 4 -62.81 19.72 10.11
N MET A 5 -62.08 18.90 9.36
CA MET A 5 -61.38 17.73 9.92
C MET A 5 -60.14 18.11 10.73
N GLN A 6 -59.48 19.22 10.39
CA GLN A 6 -58.33 19.72 11.17
C GLN A 6 -58.78 20.45 12.44
N MET A 7 -59.89 21.19 12.40
CA MET A 7 -60.49 21.82 13.58
C MET A 7 -60.98 20.79 14.61
N THR A 8 -61.65 19.73 14.16
CA THR A 8 -62.11 18.64 15.06
C THR A 8 -60.95 17.83 15.66
N ALA A 9 -59.85 17.65 14.92
CA ALA A 9 -58.63 17.03 15.44
C ALA A 9 -57.92 17.89 16.51
N LEU A 10 -57.93 19.22 16.35
CA LEU A 10 -57.39 20.15 17.33
C LEU A 10 -58.26 20.20 18.60
N GLU A 11 -59.60 20.25 18.46
CA GLU A 11 -60.52 20.24 19.60
C GLU A 11 -60.44 18.94 20.41
N THR A 12 -60.24 17.80 19.75
CA THR A 12 -60.05 16.50 20.45
C THR A 12 -58.69 16.39 21.14
N LEU A 13 -57.64 17.01 20.60
CA LEU A 13 -56.33 17.11 21.27
C LEU A 13 -56.37 18.05 22.47
N GLU A 14 -57.09 19.17 22.38
CA GLU A 14 -57.28 20.07 23.52
C GLU A 14 -58.17 19.47 24.61
N ALA A 15 -59.23 18.75 24.23
CA ALA A 15 -60.09 18.03 25.18
C ALA A 15 -59.35 16.90 25.90
N THR A 16 -58.47 16.16 25.21
CA THR A 16 -57.65 15.11 25.85
C THR A 16 -56.60 15.72 26.78
N ARG A 17 -55.95 16.83 26.38
CA ARG A 17 -54.99 17.56 27.21
C ARG A 17 -55.63 18.17 28.46
N SER A 18 -56.86 18.68 28.37
CA SER A 18 -57.62 19.19 29.53
C SER A 18 -57.97 18.06 30.49
N ASN A 19 -58.41 16.91 29.97
CA ASN A 19 -58.81 15.76 30.78
C ASN A 19 -57.60 15.12 31.50
N ASP A 20 -56.42 15.12 30.87
CA ASP A 20 -55.19 14.67 31.51
C ASP A 20 -54.72 15.66 32.59
N ALA A 21 -54.80 16.97 32.35
CA ALA A 21 -54.46 17.98 33.36
C ALA A 21 -55.32 17.87 34.62
N ASP A 22 -56.64 17.71 34.47
CA ASP A 22 -57.57 17.53 35.59
C ASP A 22 -57.29 16.21 36.36
N ARG A 23 -56.91 15.14 35.66
CA ARG A 23 -56.49 13.88 36.28
C ARG A 23 -55.21 14.01 37.09
N PHE A 24 -54.23 14.78 36.61
CA PHE A 24 -53.00 15.05 37.34
C PHE A 24 -53.23 15.92 38.59
N GLU A 25 -54.12 16.91 38.51
CA GLU A 25 -54.51 17.73 39.68
C GLU A 25 -55.26 16.91 40.73
N THR A 26 -56.18 16.04 40.30
CA THR A 26 -56.93 15.16 41.21
C THR A 26 -55.99 14.17 41.91
N ALA A 27 -55.07 13.53 41.17
CA ALA A 27 -54.07 12.62 41.73
C ALA A 27 -53.08 13.34 42.66
N ALA A 28 -52.70 14.59 42.36
CA ALA A 28 -51.86 15.40 43.24
C ALA A 28 -52.57 15.74 44.56
N SER A 29 -53.89 16.00 44.52
CA SER A 29 -54.69 16.26 45.72
C SER A 29 -54.89 15.00 46.59
N GLU A 30 -55.03 13.82 45.98
CA GLU A 30 -55.15 12.54 46.70
C GLU A 30 -53.85 12.15 47.42
N ILE A 31 -52.69 12.52 46.89
CA ILE A 31 -51.39 12.29 47.54
C ILE A 31 -51.27 13.12 48.83
N VAL A 32 -51.84 14.33 48.88
CA VAL A 32 -51.76 15.24 50.04
C VAL A 32 -52.63 14.76 51.22
N GLY A 33 -53.62 13.90 50.97
CA GLY A 33 -54.46 13.29 52.01
C GLY A 33 -53.97 11.93 52.53
N LEU A 34 -52.85 11.42 52.03
CA LEU A 34 -52.33 10.09 52.42
C LEU A 34 -51.73 10.12 53.84
N PRO A 35 -51.88 9.03 54.61
CA PRO A 35 -51.21 8.88 55.90
C PRO A 35 -49.68 8.83 55.72
N GLU A 36 -48.94 9.29 56.74
CA GLU A 36 -47.48 9.48 56.67
C GLU A 36 -46.71 8.20 56.26
N TRP A 37 -47.20 7.02 56.64
CA TRP A 37 -46.59 5.74 56.24
C TRP A 37 -46.67 5.48 54.72
N ALA A 38 -47.76 5.91 54.06
CA ALA A 38 -47.96 5.75 52.62
C ALA A 38 -47.12 6.77 51.85
N LEU A 39 -47.00 8.00 52.36
CA LEU A 39 -46.07 9.00 51.83
C LEU A 39 -44.61 8.54 51.93
N GLY A 40 -44.22 7.90 53.04
CA GLY A 40 -42.92 7.28 53.21
C GLY A 40 -42.64 6.18 52.18
N MET A 41 -43.61 5.29 51.95
CA MET A 41 -43.50 4.23 50.95
C MET A 41 -43.36 4.79 49.52
N ILE A 42 -44.10 5.84 49.17
CA ILE A 42 -44.00 6.48 47.85
C ILE A 42 -42.62 7.11 47.65
N ARG A 43 -42.04 7.76 48.68
CA ARG A 43 -40.68 8.30 48.62
C ARG A 43 -39.66 7.18 48.40
N GLN A 44 -39.77 6.09 49.16
CA GLN A 44 -38.90 4.93 49.01
C GLN A 44 -38.97 4.32 47.61
N LEU A 45 -40.17 4.12 47.06
CA LEU A 45 -40.36 3.59 45.70
C LEU A 45 -39.81 4.53 44.63
N LYS A 46 -39.91 5.85 44.82
CA LYS A 46 -39.29 6.83 43.92
C LYS A 46 -37.77 6.79 43.99
N ASP A 47 -37.21 6.66 45.18
CA ASP A 47 -35.75 6.55 45.37
C ASP A 47 -35.22 5.25 44.77
N GLU A 48 -35.92 4.13 44.95
CA GLU A 48 -35.61 2.85 44.32
C GLU A 48 -35.72 2.92 42.79
N ALA A 49 -36.78 3.52 42.26
CA ALA A 49 -36.94 3.71 40.81
C ALA A 49 -35.82 4.59 40.22
N ASN A 50 -35.47 5.68 40.90
CA ASN A 50 -34.37 6.56 40.51
C ASN A 50 -33.00 5.88 40.60
N ALA A 51 -32.81 4.99 41.58
CA ALA A 51 -31.59 4.17 41.66
C ALA A 51 -31.52 3.20 40.47
N ARG A 52 -32.63 2.53 40.15
CA ARG A 52 -32.71 1.60 39.01
C ARG A 52 -32.47 2.28 37.66
N THR A 53 -33.02 3.48 37.46
CA THR A 53 -32.78 4.22 36.21
C THR A 53 -31.31 4.62 36.09
N ARG A 54 -30.68 5.09 37.16
CA ARG A 54 -29.23 5.40 37.19
C ARG A 54 -28.36 4.17 36.93
N GLU A 55 -28.71 3.03 37.52
CA GLU A 55 -28.02 1.75 37.27
C GLU A 55 -28.13 1.36 35.79
N LEU A 56 -29.33 1.44 35.21
CA LEU A 56 -29.54 1.12 33.80
C LEU A 56 -28.84 2.09 32.84
N GLU A 57 -28.85 3.38 33.15
CA GLU A 57 -28.15 4.41 32.37
C GLU A 57 -26.63 4.20 32.42
N SER A 58 -26.07 3.94 33.60
CA SER A 58 -24.63 3.66 33.73
C SER A 58 -24.22 2.37 33.02
N ALA A 59 -25.03 1.31 33.09
CA ALA A 59 -24.77 0.06 32.36
C ALA A 59 -24.84 0.27 30.84
N ARG A 60 -25.81 1.04 30.34
CA ARG A 60 -25.92 1.39 28.92
C ARG A 60 -24.73 2.25 28.46
N ALA A 61 -24.32 3.22 29.25
CA ALA A 61 -23.16 4.04 28.96
C ALA A 61 -21.87 3.22 28.89
N ALA A 62 -21.70 2.25 29.80
CA ALA A 62 -20.55 1.34 29.79
C ALA A 62 -20.53 0.44 28.53
N LEU A 63 -21.68 -0.11 28.13
CA LEU A 63 -21.79 -0.90 26.90
C LEU A 63 -21.50 -0.05 25.66
N ALA A 64 -22.07 1.15 25.57
CA ALA A 64 -21.82 2.08 24.47
C ALA A 64 -20.34 2.48 24.38
N ALA A 65 -19.67 2.69 25.52
CA ALA A 65 -18.24 2.96 25.56
C ALA A 65 -17.43 1.79 24.97
N VAL A 66 -17.68 0.56 25.43
CA VAL A 66 -16.99 -0.64 24.92
C VAL A 66 -17.25 -0.86 23.42
N GLU A 67 -18.48 -0.64 22.96
CA GLU A 67 -18.81 -0.73 21.54
C GLU A 67 -18.09 0.35 20.72
N SER A 68 -17.99 1.58 21.24
CA SER A 68 -17.28 2.67 20.59
C SER A 68 -15.77 2.42 20.49
N GLU A 69 -15.17 1.86 21.55
CA GLU A 69 -13.75 1.46 21.55
C GLU A 69 -13.51 0.37 20.51
N ARG A 70 -14.34 -0.68 20.50
CA ARG A 70 -14.24 -1.75 19.50
C ARG A 70 -14.42 -1.24 18.06
N ALA A 71 -15.31 -0.26 17.85
CA ALA A 71 -15.50 0.35 16.55
C ALA A 71 -14.27 1.16 16.12
N ALA A 72 -13.67 1.91 17.05
CA ALA A 72 -12.44 2.65 16.80
C ALA A 72 -11.27 1.71 16.48
N ASP A 73 -11.09 0.63 17.25
CA ASP A 73 -10.06 -0.39 17.02
C ASP A 73 -10.22 -1.04 15.64
N ARG A 74 -11.45 -1.41 15.26
CA ARG A 74 -11.73 -1.97 13.93
C ARG A 74 -11.39 -0.97 12.83
N ALA A 75 -11.77 0.29 12.98
CA ALA A 75 -11.44 1.32 12.01
C ALA A 75 -9.94 1.51 11.84
N GLN A 76 -9.16 1.44 12.92
CA GLN A 76 -7.69 1.50 12.86
C GLN A 76 -7.10 0.27 12.17
N ILE A 77 -7.62 -0.93 12.45
CA ILE A 77 -7.17 -2.16 11.79
C ILE A 77 -7.48 -2.11 10.30
N ASP A 78 -8.69 -1.71 9.91
CA ASP A 78 -9.09 -1.62 8.50
C ASP A 78 -8.24 -0.59 7.75
N ALA A 79 -7.94 0.55 8.38
CA ALA A 79 -7.03 1.56 7.82
C ALA A 79 -5.61 0.99 7.62
N ALA A 80 -5.05 0.32 8.63
CA ALA A 80 -3.73 -0.29 8.54
C ALA A 80 -3.66 -1.40 7.47
N VAL A 81 -4.71 -2.21 7.35
CA VAL A 81 -4.82 -3.24 6.30
C VAL A 81 -4.88 -2.59 4.92
N GLY A 82 -5.62 -1.49 4.77
CA GLY A 82 -5.67 -0.71 3.53
C GLY A 82 -4.29 -0.14 3.15
N GLU A 83 -3.56 0.42 4.10
CA GLU A 83 -2.20 0.93 3.89
C GLU A 83 -1.23 -0.19 3.47
N ILE A 84 -1.26 -1.33 4.15
CA ILE A 84 -0.43 -2.49 3.80
C ILE A 84 -0.76 -2.98 2.39
N ALA A 85 -2.04 -3.06 2.03
CA ALA A 85 -2.47 -3.48 0.71
C ALA A 85 -2.00 -2.51 -0.38
N ALA A 86 -1.96 -1.20 -0.10
CA ALA A 86 -1.47 -0.18 -1.01
C ALA A 86 0.07 -0.20 -1.16
N LEU A 87 0.81 -0.46 -0.06
CA LEU A 87 2.27 -0.47 -0.04
C LEU A 87 2.88 -1.75 -0.61
N LYS A 88 2.21 -2.90 -0.44
CA LYS A 88 2.70 -4.19 -0.92
C LYS A 88 3.15 -4.21 -2.39
N PRO A 89 2.34 -3.75 -3.38
CA PRO A 89 2.78 -3.75 -4.77
C PRO A 89 3.95 -2.79 -5.03
N GLN A 90 4.08 -1.71 -4.25
CA GLN A 90 5.22 -0.81 -4.36
C GLN A 90 6.50 -1.47 -3.85
N ALA A 91 6.43 -2.19 -2.73
CA ALA A 91 7.54 -2.96 -2.20
C ALA A 91 7.98 -4.07 -3.16
N GLU A 92 7.03 -4.82 -3.73
CA GLU A 92 7.32 -5.84 -4.75
C GLU A 92 8.01 -5.24 -5.97
N ARG A 93 7.51 -4.09 -6.47
CA ARG A 93 8.16 -3.36 -7.57
C ARG A 93 9.56 -2.87 -7.20
N ALA A 94 9.77 -2.39 -5.98
CA ALA A 94 11.08 -1.95 -5.51
C ALA A 94 12.09 -3.10 -5.51
N ILE A 95 11.71 -4.28 -5.04
CA ILE A 95 12.57 -5.48 -5.04
C ILE A 95 12.98 -5.87 -6.47
N VAL A 96 12.02 -5.85 -7.41
CA VAL A 96 12.30 -6.14 -8.83
C VAL A 96 13.28 -5.12 -9.42
N LEU A 97 13.07 -3.83 -9.14
CA LEU A 97 13.95 -2.77 -9.63
C LEU A 97 15.35 -2.87 -9.00
N GLU A 98 15.45 -3.15 -7.71
CA GLU A 98 16.74 -3.33 -7.02
C GLU A 98 17.53 -4.49 -7.63
N THR A 99 16.86 -5.62 -7.87
CA THR A 99 17.47 -6.79 -8.51
C THR A 99 17.93 -6.44 -9.92
N TYR A 100 17.07 -5.79 -10.72
CA TYR A 100 17.42 -5.35 -12.06
C TYR A 100 18.62 -4.41 -12.09
N ILE A 101 18.69 -3.44 -11.16
CA ILE A 101 19.82 -2.51 -11.06
C ILE A 101 21.10 -3.26 -10.68
N ARG A 102 21.03 -4.18 -9.72
CA ARG A 102 22.18 -5.02 -9.33
C ARG A 102 22.70 -5.83 -10.51
N ASP A 103 21.81 -6.51 -11.23
CA ASP A 103 22.16 -7.30 -12.42
C ASP A 103 22.75 -6.42 -13.53
N ALA A 104 22.18 -5.22 -13.73
CA ALA A 104 22.67 -4.26 -14.71
C ALA A 104 24.06 -3.70 -14.36
N VAL A 105 24.39 -3.55 -13.07
CA VAL A 105 25.74 -3.18 -12.61
C VAL A 105 26.71 -4.32 -12.87
N VAL A 106 26.36 -5.56 -12.50
CA VAL A 106 27.19 -6.75 -12.76
C VAL A 106 27.49 -6.87 -14.25
N ALA A 107 26.47 -6.80 -15.11
CA ALA A 107 26.63 -6.90 -16.56
C ALA A 107 27.54 -5.80 -17.12
N ARG A 108 27.47 -4.57 -16.59
CA ARG A 108 28.37 -3.48 -16.98
C ARG A 108 29.81 -3.72 -16.54
N VAL A 109 30.02 -4.19 -15.32
CA VAL A 109 31.35 -4.50 -14.79
C VAL A 109 32.00 -5.67 -15.55
N ASP A 110 31.20 -6.68 -15.94
CA ASP A 110 31.67 -7.80 -16.74
C ASP A 110 32.05 -7.39 -18.17
N ALA A 111 31.32 -6.43 -18.75
CA ALA A 111 31.63 -5.88 -20.08
C ALA A 111 32.90 -5.02 -20.10
N LEU A 112 33.43 -4.60 -18.95
CA LEU A 112 34.71 -3.89 -18.89
C LEU A 112 35.88 -4.82 -19.20
N PRO A 113 36.97 -4.30 -19.82
CA PRO A 113 38.21 -5.05 -19.99
C PRO A 113 38.76 -5.57 -18.66
N ASP A 114 39.31 -6.79 -18.66
CA ASP A 114 39.82 -7.47 -17.44
C ASP A 114 40.87 -6.65 -16.67
N VAL A 115 41.64 -5.79 -17.36
CA VAL A 115 42.66 -4.92 -16.75
C VAL A 115 42.03 -3.83 -15.89
N ILE A 116 40.81 -3.42 -16.21
CA ILE A 116 40.12 -2.29 -15.61
C ILE A 116 39.10 -2.74 -14.55
N ARG A 117 38.56 -3.96 -14.69
CA ARG A 117 37.59 -4.54 -13.75
C ARG A 117 38.01 -4.46 -12.26
N PRO A 118 39.29 -4.66 -11.87
CA PRO A 118 39.73 -4.55 -10.48
C PRO A 118 39.72 -3.13 -9.91
N LEU A 119 39.64 -2.10 -10.76
CA LEU A 119 39.60 -0.70 -10.35
C LEU A 119 38.18 -0.24 -9.98
N VAL A 120 37.17 -1.06 -10.25
CA VAL A 120 35.79 -0.75 -9.89
C VAL A 120 35.63 -0.90 -8.37
N PRO A 121 35.26 0.17 -7.65
CA PRO A 121 35.00 0.08 -6.21
C PRO A 121 33.77 -0.78 -5.93
N VAL A 122 33.85 -1.60 -4.88
CA VAL A 122 32.71 -2.38 -4.38
C VAL A 122 31.98 -1.54 -3.34
N TYR A 123 30.78 -1.09 -3.68
CA TYR A 123 29.86 -0.42 -2.75
C TYR A 123 28.72 -1.37 -2.35
N ASP A 124 28.15 -1.15 -1.16
CA ASP A 124 26.95 -1.87 -0.70
C ASP A 124 25.70 -1.49 -1.53
N ASP A 125 25.66 -0.26 -2.06
CA ASP A 125 24.57 0.25 -2.88
C ASP A 125 24.94 0.19 -4.38
N PRO A 126 24.21 -0.60 -5.20
CA PRO A 126 24.50 -0.72 -6.62
C PRO A 126 24.31 0.61 -7.38
N LEU A 127 23.47 1.53 -6.89
CA LEU A 127 23.31 2.86 -7.52
C LEU A 127 24.59 3.69 -7.42
N ARG A 128 25.34 3.58 -6.32
CA ARG A 128 26.63 4.27 -6.18
C ARG A 128 27.68 3.71 -7.12
N THR A 129 27.70 2.39 -7.30
CA THR A 129 28.56 1.75 -8.28
C THR A 129 28.22 2.21 -9.69
N LEU A 130 26.93 2.32 -10.01
CA LEU A 130 26.47 2.83 -11.29
C LEU A 130 26.87 4.31 -11.52
N ASP A 131 26.63 5.19 -10.55
CA ASP A 131 27.02 6.61 -10.62
C ASP A 131 28.55 6.76 -10.79
N TRP A 132 29.34 5.95 -10.08
CA TRP A 132 30.79 5.92 -10.29
C TRP A 132 31.17 5.48 -11.70
N LEU A 133 30.53 4.43 -12.23
CA LEU A 133 30.76 3.93 -13.59
C LEU A 133 30.41 4.98 -14.64
N GLU A 134 29.30 5.70 -14.46
CA GLU A 134 28.86 6.76 -15.36
C GLU A 134 29.82 7.95 -15.35
N ARG A 135 30.25 8.41 -14.17
CA ARG A 135 31.24 9.49 -14.05
C ARG A 135 32.60 9.09 -14.60
N SER A 136 32.97 7.82 -14.48
CA SER A 136 34.25 7.29 -14.92
C SER A 136 34.24 6.83 -16.38
N ALA A 137 33.07 6.80 -17.04
CA ALA A 137 32.89 6.21 -18.37
C ALA A 137 33.86 6.77 -19.42
N ALA A 138 34.11 8.09 -19.40
CA ALA A 138 35.02 8.75 -20.33
C ALA A 138 36.48 8.28 -20.21
N VAL A 139 36.89 7.89 -18.99
CA VAL A 139 38.25 7.38 -18.72
C VAL A 139 38.32 5.89 -19.03
N LEU A 140 37.27 5.13 -18.69
CA LEU A 140 37.21 3.68 -18.86
C LEU A 140 37.08 3.26 -20.34
N LEU A 141 36.42 4.07 -21.18
CA LEU A 141 36.10 3.75 -22.57
C LEU A 141 36.89 4.57 -23.60
N LYS A 142 38.11 5.02 -23.27
CA LYS A 142 38.92 5.81 -24.21
C LYS A 142 39.10 5.03 -25.53
N PRO A 143 38.63 5.57 -26.69
CA PRO A 143 38.73 4.85 -27.95
C PRO A 143 40.20 4.66 -28.30
N ILE A 144 40.56 3.42 -28.65
CA ILE A 144 41.88 3.13 -29.21
C ILE A 144 41.98 3.90 -30.53
N PRO A 145 42.97 4.79 -30.69
CA PRO A 145 43.10 5.54 -31.94
C PRO A 145 43.26 4.56 -33.10
N PRO A 146 42.62 4.82 -34.25
CA PRO A 146 42.86 4.01 -35.45
C PRO A 146 44.36 4.00 -35.71
N GLN A 147 44.92 2.82 -35.97
CA GLN A 147 46.35 2.69 -36.27
C GLN A 147 46.64 3.42 -37.59
N MET A 148 47.05 4.69 -37.47
CA MET A 148 47.44 5.57 -38.57
C MET A 148 48.92 5.39 -38.95
N ASP A 149 49.57 4.35 -38.42
CA ASP A 149 50.93 4.02 -38.84
C ASP A 149 50.87 3.26 -40.18
N ALA A 150 51.18 3.98 -41.26
CA ALA A 150 51.31 3.46 -42.61
C ALA A 150 52.42 2.40 -42.78
N GLY A 151 53.13 2.04 -41.68
CA GLY A 151 54.13 0.98 -41.62
C GLY A 151 53.62 -0.38 -41.10
N ALA A 152 52.40 -0.50 -40.58
CA ALA A 152 51.87 -1.76 -40.04
C ALA A 152 51.44 -2.73 -41.16
N ARG A 153 52.41 -3.19 -41.96
CA ARG A 153 52.25 -4.32 -42.86
C ARG A 153 52.05 -5.59 -42.03
N GLY A 154 50.80 -5.98 -41.87
CA GLY A 154 50.38 -7.38 -41.77
C GLY A 154 50.73 -8.12 -40.49
N HIS A 155 49.97 -7.87 -39.42
CA HIS A 155 49.48 -9.00 -38.64
C HIS A 155 48.15 -9.43 -39.24
N SER A 156 48.23 -10.34 -40.21
CA SER A 156 47.06 -11.06 -40.68
C SER A 156 46.41 -11.71 -39.46
N LYS A 157 45.31 -11.12 -38.96
CA LYS A 157 44.27 -11.87 -38.27
C LYS A 157 43.94 -12.98 -39.25
N ALA A 158 44.44 -14.20 -38.99
CA ALA A 158 44.24 -15.32 -39.88
C ALA A 158 42.74 -15.39 -40.15
N ALA A 159 42.33 -15.08 -41.36
CA ALA A 159 40.92 -15.11 -41.75
C ALA A 159 40.45 -16.54 -41.47
N ARG A 160 39.68 -16.71 -40.39
CA ARG A 160 39.07 -17.99 -40.07
C ARG A 160 38.08 -18.26 -41.19
N ILE A 161 38.24 -19.40 -41.85
CA ILE A 161 37.38 -19.82 -42.96
C ILE A 161 35.95 -19.90 -42.43
N SER A 162 35.05 -19.15 -43.07
CA SER A 162 33.63 -19.13 -42.71
C SER A 162 32.99 -20.51 -42.93
N GLU A 163 31.87 -20.79 -42.26
CA GLU A 163 31.13 -22.06 -42.38
C GLU A 163 30.84 -22.44 -43.84
N GLY A 164 30.41 -21.46 -44.64
CA GLY A 164 30.09 -21.65 -46.05
C GLY A 164 31.33 -21.97 -46.91
N GLU A 165 32.47 -21.37 -46.61
CA GLU A 165 33.73 -21.67 -47.34
C GLU A 165 34.26 -23.07 -47.01
N ARG A 166 34.03 -23.57 -45.79
CA ARG A 166 34.33 -24.97 -45.42
C ARG A 166 33.45 -25.97 -46.18
N GLU A 167 32.21 -25.61 -46.47
CA GLU A 167 31.31 -26.47 -47.25
C GLU A 167 31.70 -26.52 -48.73
N ILE A 168 32.11 -25.38 -49.30
CA ILE A 168 32.60 -25.30 -50.68
C ILE A 168 33.90 -26.10 -50.83
N ALA A 169 34.84 -25.98 -49.88
CA ALA A 169 36.06 -26.78 -49.89
C ALA A 169 35.77 -28.30 -49.87
N ARG A 170 34.80 -28.74 -49.05
CA ARG A 170 34.34 -30.14 -49.03
C ARG A 170 33.73 -30.58 -50.36
N LYS A 171 32.90 -29.75 -51.00
CA LYS A 171 32.29 -30.05 -52.31
C LYS A 171 33.33 -30.16 -53.43
N LEU A 172 34.41 -29.38 -53.32
CA LEU A 172 35.53 -29.39 -54.26
C LEU A 172 36.59 -30.46 -53.94
N GLY A 173 36.41 -31.25 -52.87
CA GLY A 173 37.34 -32.31 -52.46
C GLY A 173 38.71 -31.81 -51.99
N VAL A 174 38.84 -30.52 -51.67
CA VAL A 174 40.10 -29.90 -51.21
C VAL A 174 40.03 -29.57 -49.73
N SER A 175 41.18 -29.59 -49.05
CA SER A 175 41.21 -29.21 -47.64
C SER A 175 40.93 -27.71 -47.49
N ALA A 176 40.35 -27.33 -46.34
CA ALA A 176 40.03 -25.92 -46.06
C ALA A 176 41.29 -25.03 -46.16
N GLU A 177 42.45 -25.55 -45.78
CA GLU A 177 43.73 -24.83 -45.91
C GLU A 177 44.20 -24.67 -47.36
N GLN A 178 44.01 -25.69 -48.20
CA GLN A 178 44.33 -25.62 -49.63
C GLN A 178 43.41 -24.64 -50.36
N TYR A 179 42.11 -24.65 -50.04
CA TYR A 179 41.15 -23.69 -50.58
C TYR A 179 41.51 -22.24 -50.19
N ARG A 180 42.00 -22.04 -48.97
CA ARG A 180 42.52 -20.73 -48.51
C ARG A 180 43.77 -20.30 -49.26
N ALA A 181 44.68 -21.22 -49.55
CA ALA A 181 45.92 -20.94 -50.29
C ALA A 181 45.66 -20.58 -51.76
N ALA A 182 44.69 -21.25 -52.40
CA ALA A 182 44.31 -20.99 -53.80
C ALA A 182 43.59 -19.64 -54.01
N LYS A 183 43.04 -19.04 -52.95
CA LYS A 183 42.35 -17.74 -52.97
C LYS A 183 43.30 -16.54 -52.73
N ARG A 184 44.55 -16.80 -52.36
CA ARG A 184 45.52 -15.76 -51.98
C ARG A 184 46.29 -15.22 -53.18
#